data_AF-A0A3B9ECP2-F1
#
_entry.id   AF-A0A3B9ECP2-F1
#
_cell.length_a   1.000
_cell.length_b   1.000
_cell.length_c   1.000
_cell.angle_alpha   90.00
_cell.angle_beta   90.00
_cell.angle_gamma   90.00
#
_symmetry.space_group_name_H-M   'P 1'
#
loop_
_entity.id
_entity.type
_entity.pdbx_description
1 polymer ?
#
loop_
_entity_poly.entity_id
_entity_poly.type
_entity_poly.pdbx_seq_one_letter_code
_entity_poly.pdbx_strand_id
1 'polypeptide(L)'
;PTEGAKTRDITGGLPRVAELFEARRPKDCAVIAEMDGRVEFGRDYKNKRRIKITPEVDADGNQGEAVEFLIPKGKHISVHDGDLIQKGDYIIDGNPDPHDLLRIQGVEALAEYLVNEVQEV
;
A
#
# COMPACT_ATOMS: atom_id res chain seq x y z
N PRO A 1 6.29 -41.08 -1.58
CA PRO A 1 7.00 -39.79 -1.47
C PRO A 1 6.15 -38.79 -0.69
N THR A 2 6.24 -38.85 0.64
CA THR A 2 5.61 -37.88 1.54
C THR A 2 6.51 -36.66 1.60
N GLU A 3 6.11 -35.57 0.94
CA GLU A 3 6.73 -34.27 1.13
C GLU A 3 6.61 -33.89 2.60
N GLY A 4 7.74 -33.81 3.28
CA GLY A 4 7.81 -33.32 4.64
C GLY A 4 7.39 -31.86 4.65
N ALA A 5 6.20 -31.60 5.21
CA ALA A 5 5.83 -30.28 5.69
C ALA A 5 6.93 -29.80 6.63
N LYS A 6 7.83 -28.95 6.12
CA LYS A 6 8.86 -28.29 6.92
C LYS A 6 8.13 -27.56 8.03
N THR A 7 8.25 -28.05 9.25
CA THR A 7 7.78 -27.39 10.46
C THR A 7 8.53 -26.07 10.56
N ARG A 8 7.96 -25.01 9.99
CA ARG A 8 8.49 -23.65 10.12
C ARG A 8 8.37 -23.27 11.59
N ASP A 9 9.46 -22.76 12.12
CA ASP A 9 9.65 -22.47 13.54
C ASP A 9 8.56 -21.49 14.03
N ILE A 10 7.58 -22.00 14.78
CA ILE A 10 6.42 -21.23 15.29
C ILE A 10 6.82 -20.04 16.18
N THR A 11 8.05 -20.06 16.68
CA THR A 11 8.61 -19.03 17.56
C THR A 11 8.86 -17.71 16.85
N GLY A 12 9.02 -17.71 15.51
CA GLY A 12 9.13 -16.48 14.70
C GLY A 12 7.80 -15.93 14.18
N GLY A 13 6.77 -16.77 14.06
CA GLY A 13 5.50 -16.43 13.41
C GLY A 13 4.44 -15.77 14.29
N LEU A 14 4.34 -16.20 15.56
CA LEU A 14 3.39 -15.67 16.54
C LEU A 14 3.43 -14.14 16.72
N PRO A 15 4.61 -13.48 16.77
CA PRO A 15 4.68 -12.03 16.83
C PRO A 15 4.01 -11.34 15.64
N ARG A 16 4.14 -11.89 14.43
CA ARG A 16 3.53 -11.33 13.22
C ARG A 16 2.01 -11.42 13.25
N VAL A 17 1.47 -12.57 13.69
CA VAL A 17 0.03 -12.75 13.88
C VAL A 17 -0.51 -11.77 14.92
N ALA A 18 0.19 -11.58 16.04
CA ALA A 18 -0.20 -10.62 17.06
C ALA A 18 -0.23 -9.18 16.51
N GLU A 19 0.76 -8.77 15.72
CA GLU A 19 0.79 -7.45 15.07
C GLU A 19 -0.41 -7.21 14.14
N LEU A 20 -0.81 -8.23 13.37
CA LEU A 20 -1.95 -8.16 12.45
C LEU A 20 -3.27 -8.00 13.22
N PHE A 21 -3.48 -8.81 14.26
CA PHE A 21 -4.71 -8.75 15.07
C PHE A 21 -4.79 -7.51 15.98
N GLU A 22 -3.65 -6.95 16.38
CA GLU A 22 -3.60 -5.66 17.08
C GLU A 22 -3.73 -4.45 16.13
N ALA A 23 -3.87 -4.69 14.82
CA ALA A 23 -3.94 -3.65 13.78
C ALA A 23 -2.80 -2.61 13.89
N ARG A 24 -1.60 -3.08 14.24
CA ARG A 24 -0.42 -2.21 14.36
C ARG A 24 0.05 -1.77 12.98
N ARG A 25 0.44 -0.50 12.89
CA ARG A 25 1.09 0.01 11.68
C ARG A 25 2.44 -0.69 11.47
N PRO A 26 2.70 -1.29 10.31
CA PRO A 26 4.00 -1.88 10.00
C PRO A 26 5.15 -0.87 10.10
N LYS A 27 6.37 -1.36 10.34
CA LYS A 27 7.57 -0.50 10.32
C LYS A 27 7.89 -0.01 8.91
N ASP A 28 7.72 -0.90 7.93
CA ASP A 28 7.86 -0.61 6.50
C ASP A 28 6.49 -0.59 5.84
N CYS A 29 5.73 0.48 6.10
CA CYS A 29 4.43 0.69 5.46
C CYS A 29 4.58 0.89 3.95
N ALA A 30 3.81 0.12 3.19
CA ALA A 30 3.48 0.44 1.81
C ALA A 30 2.64 1.72 1.74
N VAL A 31 2.70 2.38 0.59
CA VAL A 31 1.79 3.47 0.25
C VAL A 31 0.95 3.02 -0.94
N ILE A 32 -0.37 3.03 -0.75
CA ILE A 32 -1.35 2.59 -1.72
C ILE A 32 -2.05 3.82 -2.32
N ALA A 33 -2.35 3.77 -3.61
CA ALA A 33 -3.12 4.79 -4.31
C ALA A 33 -4.55 4.87 -3.78
N GLU A 34 -4.94 6.05 -3.31
CA GLU A 34 -6.27 6.30 -2.75
C GLU A 34 -7.37 6.51 -3.81
N MET A 35 -6.96 6.81 -5.03
CA MET A 35 -7.83 7.12 -6.17
C MET A 35 -7.15 6.74 -7.48
N ASP A 36 -7.97 6.58 -8.51
CA ASP A 36 -7.51 6.45 -9.89
C ASP A 36 -6.99 7.80 -10.40
N GLY A 37 -5.96 7.78 -11.23
CA GLY A 37 -5.49 8.99 -11.88
C GLY A 37 -4.06 8.91 -12.38
N ARG A 38 -3.54 10.08 -12.73
CA ARG A 38 -2.20 10.25 -13.25
C ARG A 38 -1.22 10.67 -12.16
N VAL A 39 -0.08 10.01 -12.12
CA VAL A 39 1.02 10.30 -11.20
C VAL A 39 1.80 11.52 -11.69
N GLU A 40 2.04 12.48 -10.81
CA GLU A 40 2.84 13.67 -11.06
C GLU A 40 3.86 13.87 -9.92
N PHE A 41 5.14 14.01 -10.28
CA PHE A 41 6.18 14.31 -9.30
C PHE A 41 6.27 15.82 -9.07
N GLY A 42 5.94 16.23 -7.85
CA GLY A 42 6.02 17.62 -7.42
C GLY A 42 7.43 18.03 -6.99
N ARG A 43 7.57 19.29 -6.58
CA ARG A 43 8.82 19.78 -5.99
C ARG A 43 9.08 19.09 -4.66
N ASP A 44 10.28 18.53 -4.53
CA ASP A 44 10.76 17.94 -3.30
C ASP A 44 10.64 18.89 -2.10
N TYR A 45 10.29 18.32 -0.95
CA TYR A 45 10.20 19.05 0.31
C TYR A 45 11.16 18.44 1.33
N LYS A 46 12.24 19.17 1.64
CA LYS A 46 13.33 18.69 2.51
C LYS A 46 13.85 17.33 2.00
N ASN A 47 13.80 16.30 2.86
CA ASN A 47 14.21 14.93 2.55
C ASN A 47 13.05 14.05 2.06
N LYS A 48 11.95 14.65 1.56
CA LYS A 48 10.80 13.92 1.03
C LYS A 48 10.55 14.29 -0.43
N ARG A 49 10.28 13.29 -1.27
CA ARG A 49 9.72 13.43 -2.61
C ARG A 49 8.22 13.67 -2.50
N ARG A 50 7.69 14.60 -3.30
CA ARG A 50 6.25 14.85 -3.37
C ARG A 50 5.70 14.12 -4.58
N ILE A 51 4.72 13.25 -4.37
CA ILE A 51 3.95 12.61 -5.44
C ILE A 51 2.53 13.13 -5.34
N LYS A 52 1.96 13.52 -6.47
CA LYS A 52 0.56 13.91 -6.60
C LYS A 52 -0.13 12.90 -7.50
N ILE A 53 -1.34 12.49 -7.13
CA ILE A 53 -2.23 11.73 -8.01
C ILE A 53 -3.35 12.68 -8.40
N THR A 54 -3.44 12.95 -9.69
CA THR A 54 -4.43 13.86 -10.26
C THR A 54 -5.43 13.03 -11.06
N PRO A 55 -6.72 13.02 -10.69
CA PRO A 55 -7.73 12.28 -11.43
C PRO A 55 -7.88 12.85 -12.86
N GLU A 56 -8.27 11.98 -13.80
CA GLU A 56 -8.58 12.43 -15.16
C GLU A 56 -9.83 13.31 -15.17
N VAL A 57 -9.94 14.13 -16.22
CA VAL A 57 -11.09 15.03 -16.40
C VAL A 57 -12.26 14.20 -16.93
N ASP A 58 -13.39 14.25 -16.22
CA ASP A 58 -14.61 13.56 -16.63
C ASP A 58 -15.18 14.15 -17.92
N ALA A 59 -16.11 13.43 -18.55
CA ALA A 59 -16.79 13.88 -19.78
C ALA A 59 -17.51 15.24 -19.63
N ASP A 60 -17.88 15.59 -18.40
CA ASP A 60 -18.51 16.88 -18.04
C ASP A 60 -17.51 18.01 -17.79
N GLY A 61 -16.21 17.77 -17.99
CA GLY A 61 -15.15 18.75 -17.77
C GLY A 61 -14.76 18.96 -16.30
N ASN A 62 -15.27 18.10 -15.40
CA ASN A 62 -14.96 18.18 -13.97
C ASN A 62 -13.67 17.42 -13.67
N GLN A 63 -12.82 18.01 -12.84
CA GLN A 63 -11.60 17.38 -12.34
C GLN A 63 -11.69 17.28 -10.82
N GLY A 64 -11.52 16.07 -10.28
CA GLY A 64 -11.49 15.84 -8.84
C GLY A 64 -10.28 16.49 -8.16
N GLU A 65 -10.33 16.59 -6.83
CA GLU A 65 -9.19 17.08 -6.05
C GLU A 65 -8.03 16.08 -6.10
N ALA A 66 -6.83 16.59 -6.41
CA ALA A 66 -5.62 15.78 -6.44
C ALA A 66 -5.13 15.47 -5.02
N VAL A 67 -4.69 14.23 -4.79
CA VAL A 67 -4.13 13.80 -3.49
C VAL A 67 -2.61 13.86 -3.53
N GLU A 68 -2.00 14.44 -2.50
CA GLU A 68 -0.55 14.57 -2.37
C GLU A 68 0.03 13.64 -1.30
N PHE A 69 1.12 12.97 -1.64
CA PHE A 69 1.90 12.09 -0.79
C PHE A 69 3.32 12.63 -0.60
N LEU A 70 3.85 12.54 0.62
CA LEU A 70 5.22 12.94 0.94
C LEU A 70 6.05 11.71 1.33
N ILE A 71 6.89 11.28 0.41
CA ILE A 71 7.62 10.01 0.48
C ILE A 71 9.09 10.27 0.84
N PRO A 72 9.64 9.67 1.90
CA PRO A 72 11.05 9.81 2.24
C PRO A 72 11.99 9.46 1.08
N LYS A 73 12.98 10.32 0.83
CA LYS A 73 14.08 10.04 -0.11
C LYS A 73 14.90 8.88 0.45
N GLY A 74 14.81 7.72 -0.19
CA GLY A 74 15.42 6.47 0.26
C GLY A 74 14.48 5.27 0.17
N LYS A 75 13.16 5.49 0.13
CA LYS A 75 12.20 4.45 -0.21
C LYS A 75 12.18 4.22 -1.72
N HIS A 76 12.10 2.95 -2.14
CA HIS A 76 11.87 2.59 -3.53
C HIS A 76 10.44 3.01 -3.92
N ILE A 77 10.26 3.63 -5.08
CA ILE A 77 8.97 4.05 -5.61
C ILE A 77 8.72 3.20 -6.84
N SER A 78 7.57 2.57 -6.92
CA SER A 78 7.23 1.58 -7.96
C SER A 78 6.58 2.23 -9.19
N VAL A 79 6.19 3.51 -9.07
CA VAL A 79 5.55 4.31 -10.12
C VAL A 79 6.47 5.39 -10.69
N HIS A 80 6.21 5.79 -11.93
CA HIS A 80 6.92 6.83 -12.66
C HIS A 80 6.04 8.06 -12.93
N ASP A 81 6.69 9.17 -13.31
CA ASP A 81 6.00 10.40 -13.66
C ASP A 81 5.17 10.20 -14.94
N GLY A 82 3.89 10.54 -14.87
CA GLY A 82 2.93 10.39 -15.94
C GLY A 82 2.23 9.04 -16.03
N ASP A 83 2.54 8.09 -15.14
CA ASP A 83 1.86 6.79 -15.07
C ASP A 83 0.38 6.95 -14.72
N LEU A 84 -0.46 6.10 -15.31
CA LEU A 84 -1.87 5.94 -14.95
C LEU A 84 -1.98 4.80 -13.95
N ILE A 85 -2.52 5.08 -12.77
CA ILE A 85 -2.68 4.11 -11.70
C ILE A 85 -4.13 4.04 -11.27
N GLN A 86 -4.51 2.89 -10.73
CA GLN A 86 -5.82 2.62 -10.17
C GLN A 86 -5.79 2.69 -8.64
N LYS A 87 -6.96 2.93 -8.05
CA LYS A 87 -7.19 2.84 -6.62
C LYS A 87 -6.79 1.46 -6.13
N GLY A 88 -5.87 1.41 -5.18
CA GLY A 88 -5.32 0.15 -4.68
C GLY A 88 -3.94 -0.19 -5.21
N ASP A 89 -3.41 0.53 -6.20
CA ASP A 89 -2.06 0.29 -6.71
C ASP A 89 -0.99 0.71 -5.70
N TYR A 90 0.13 -0.04 -5.68
CA TYR A 90 1.24 0.23 -4.78
C TYR A 90 2.16 1.31 -5.38
N ILE A 91 2.28 2.42 -4.66
CA ILE A 91 3.22 3.52 -4.95
C ILE A 91 4.59 3.22 -4.34
N ILE A 92 4.58 2.64 -3.14
CA ILE A 92 5.76 2.16 -2.42
C ILE A 92 5.50 0.73 -1.99
N ASP A 93 6.46 -0.15 -2.27
CA ASP A 93 6.43 -1.54 -1.83
C ASP A 93 6.58 -1.67 -0.31
N GLY A 94 5.95 -2.68 0.28
CA GLY A 94 6.01 -2.96 1.72
C GLY A 94 4.73 -3.63 2.19
N ASN A 95 4.56 -3.70 3.51
CA ASN A 95 3.32 -4.22 4.09
C ASN A 95 2.28 -3.11 4.13
N PRO A 96 1.06 -3.33 3.59
CA PRO A 96 0.00 -2.34 3.68
C PRO A 96 -0.44 -2.17 5.14
N ASP A 97 -0.75 -0.93 5.50
CA ASP A 97 -1.40 -0.63 6.78
C ASP A 97 -2.85 -1.13 6.72
N PRO A 98 -3.30 -1.99 7.65
CA PRO A 98 -4.68 -2.47 7.68
C PRO A 98 -5.72 -1.34 7.67
N HIS A 99 -5.42 -0.19 8.27
CA HIS A 99 -6.32 0.96 8.31
C HIS A 99 -6.47 1.63 6.94
N ASP A 100 -5.35 1.78 6.22
CA ASP A 100 -5.37 2.36 4.87
C ASP A 100 -5.98 1.37 3.88
N LEU A 101 -5.66 0.09 3.99
CA LEU A 101 -6.24 -0.97 3.18
C LEU A 101 -7.77 -1.01 3.31
N LEU A 102 -8.28 -0.94 4.55
CA LEU A 102 -9.72 -0.88 4.82
C LEU A 102 -10.37 0.36 4.19
N ARG A 103 -9.76 1.53 4.35
CA ARG A 103 -10.29 2.80 3.85
C ARG A 103 -10.30 2.87 2.32
N ILE A 104 -9.29 2.29 1.68
CA ILE A 104 -9.09 2.37 0.23
C ILE A 104 -9.82 1.21 -0.47
N GLN A 105 -9.55 -0.03 -0.10
CA GLN A 105 -10.05 -1.22 -0.80
C GLN A 105 -11.27 -1.87 -0.13
N GLY A 106 -11.58 -1.50 1.11
CA GLY A 106 -12.77 -1.99 1.82
C GLY A 106 -12.54 -3.25 2.66
N VAL A 107 -13.63 -3.77 3.21
CA VAL A 107 -13.61 -4.88 4.18
C VAL A 107 -13.17 -6.20 3.53
N GLU A 108 -13.58 -6.45 2.29
CA GLU A 108 -13.28 -7.70 1.58
C GLU A 108 -11.78 -7.85 1.34
N ALA A 109 -11.13 -6.82 0.80
CA ALA A 109 -9.69 -6.79 0.57
C ALA A 109 -8.89 -6.89 1.88
N LEU A 110 -9.35 -6.23 2.96
CA LEU A 110 -8.73 -6.37 4.27
C LEU A 110 -8.83 -7.81 4.79
N ALA A 111 -10.01 -8.43 4.69
CA ALA A 111 -10.22 -9.79 5.17
C ALA A 111 -9.34 -10.79 4.40
N GLU A 112 -9.26 -10.65 3.08
CA GLU A 112 -8.39 -11.46 2.23
C GLU A 112 -6.91 -11.28 2.62
N TYR A 113 -6.45 -10.04 2.80
CA TYR A 113 -5.09 -9.75 3.25
C TYR A 113 -4.77 -10.40 4.60
N LEU A 114 -5.66 -10.27 5.60
CA LEU A 114 -5.46 -10.88 6.92
C LEU A 114 -5.40 -12.41 6.85
N VAL A 115 -6.28 -13.03 6.05
CA VAL A 115 -6.29 -14.49 5.87
C VAL A 115 -4.99 -14.96 5.22
N ASN A 116 -4.55 -14.30 4.15
CA ASN A 116 -3.32 -14.65 3.45
C ASN A 116 -2.10 -14.50 4.35
N GLU A 117 -1.96 -13.36 5.05
CA GLU A 117 -0.82 -13.14 5.95
C GLU A 117 -0.77 -14.15 7.10
N VAL A 118 -1.91 -14.57 7.65
CA VAL A 118 -1.95 -15.60 8.70
C VAL A 118 -1.60 -16.98 8.16
N GLN A 119 -1.96 -17.30 6.91
CA GLN A 119 -1.61 -18.57 6.27
C GLN A 119 -0.14 -18.66 5.85
N GLU A 120 0.49 -17.53 5.51
CA GLU A 120 1.89 -17.50 5.11
C GLU A 120 2.88 -17.65 6.27
N VAL A 121 2.41 -17.52 7.52
CA VAL A 121 3.20 -17.67 8.76
C VAL A 121 3.51 -19.14 9.05
#